data_AF-A0A0B7C333-F1
#
_entry.id   AF-A0A0B7C333-F1
#
_cell.length_a   1.000
_cell.length_b   1.000
_cell.length_c   1.000
_cell.angle_alpha   90.00
_cell.angle_beta   90.00
_cell.angle_gamma   90.00
#
_symmetry.space_group_name_H-M   'P 1'
#
loop_
_entity.id
_entity.type
_entity.pdbx_description
1 polymer ?
#
loop_
_entity_poly.entity_id
_entity_poly.type
_entity_poly.pdbx_seq_one_letter_code
_entity_poly.pdbx_strand_id
1 'polypeptide(L)'
;DKQCQPPKFACESNPKMCLSPEKLCDNVNDCPDHSDEGRLCEYDMCLNHDCEDICHKSPKGIICSCGENKRLKSDLKSCVDINIC
;
A
#
# COMPACT_ATOMS: atom_id res chain seq x y z
N ASP A 1 11.75 15.72 -6.43
CA ASP A 1 10.89 15.50 -5.25
C ASP A 1 10.38 14.06 -5.30
N LYS A 2 10.85 13.16 -4.43
CA LYS A 2 10.54 11.72 -4.49
C LYS A 2 9.71 11.32 -3.28
N GLN A 3 8.43 11.68 -3.30
CA GLN A 3 7.44 11.05 -2.43
C GLN A 3 7.01 9.74 -3.09
N CYS A 4 6.93 8.65 -2.33
CA CYS A 4 6.53 7.35 -2.85
C CYS A 4 5.19 7.48 -3.58
N GLN A 5 5.15 7.06 -4.85
CA GLN A 5 3.89 7.08 -5.60
C GLN A 5 2.99 5.97 -5.06
N PRO A 6 1.72 6.26 -4.73
CA PRO A 6 0.74 5.24 -4.39
C PRO A 6 0.69 4.17 -5.49
N PRO A 7 0.60 2.87 -5.15
CA PRO A 7 0.28 2.30 -3.84
C PRO A 7 1.49 2.08 -2.90
N LYS A 8 2.67 2.61 -3.21
CA LYS A 8 3.87 2.36 -2.40
C LYS A 8 3.84 3.14 -1.09
N PHE A 9 4.24 2.48 -0.01
CA PHE A 9 4.26 3.05 1.33
C PHE A 9 5.66 3.53 1.70
N ALA A 10 5.75 4.72 2.29
CA ALA A 10 7.01 5.26 2.76
C ALA A 10 7.22 4.89 4.24
N CYS A 11 8.38 4.34 4.58
CA CYS A 11 8.72 4.11 5.99
C CYS A 11 8.66 5.41 6.78
N GLU A 12 8.15 5.36 8.02
CA GLU A 12 7.92 6.57 8.82
C GLU A 12 9.23 7.28 9.18
N SER A 13 10.25 6.50 9.53
CA SER A 13 11.59 7.00 9.84
C SER A 13 12.39 7.38 8.60
N ASN A 14 12.11 6.75 7.46
CA ASN A 14 12.83 6.99 6.21
C ASN A 14 11.88 7.14 5.01
N PRO A 15 11.45 8.37 4.69
CA PRO A 15 10.53 8.63 3.58
C PRO A 15 11.15 8.38 2.20
N LYS A 16 12.47 8.10 2.13
CA LYS A 16 13.13 7.67 0.87
C LYS A 16 12.96 6.17 0.61
N MET A 17 12.56 5.40 1.62
CA MET A 17 12.35 3.96 1.51
C MET A 17 10.89 3.69 1.20
N CYS A 18 10.63 3.24 -0.03
CA CYS A 18 9.29 2.92 -0.52
C CYS A 18 9.11 1.40 -0.57
N LEU A 19 8.19 0.88 0.23
CA LEU A 19 7.79 -0.52 0.22
C LEU A 19 6.56 -0.72 -0.64
N SER A 20 6.47 -1.90 -1.25
CA SER A 20 5.25 -2.36 -1.90
C SER A 20 4.19 -2.64 -0.83
N PRO A 21 2.90 -2.49 -1.14
CA PRO A 21 1.84 -2.77 -0.18
C PRO A 21 1.80 -4.24 0.25
N GLU A 22 2.31 -5.16 -0.57
CA GLU A 22 2.49 -6.59 -0.28
C GLU A 22 3.53 -6.87 0.80
N LYS A 23 4.42 -5.90 1.07
CA LYS A 23 5.49 -5.92 2.07
C LYS A 23 5.09 -5.20 3.35
N LEU A 24 3.80 -4.96 3.53
CA LEU A 24 3.24 -4.35 4.73
C LEU A 24 2.39 -5.38 5.43
N CYS A 25 2.52 -5.47 6.75
CA CYS A 25 1.86 -6.49 7.55
C CYS A 25 2.15 -7.93 7.05
N ASP A 26 3.35 -8.16 6.51
CA ASP A 26 3.78 -9.46 5.97
C ASP A 26 4.55 -10.30 7.00
N ASN A 27 4.63 -9.83 8.26
CA ASN A 27 5.42 -10.37 9.37
C ASN A 27 6.94 -10.29 9.15
N VAL A 28 7.40 -9.51 8.18
CA VAL A 28 8.81 -9.25 7.92
C VAL A 28 9.10 -7.79 8.24
N ASN A 29 10.21 -7.56 8.94
CA ASN A 29 10.65 -6.20 9.21
C ASN A 29 11.39 -5.64 7.98
N ASP A 30 10.69 -4.97 7.07
CA ASP A 30 11.27 -4.30 5.92
C ASP A 30 11.67 -2.84 6.23
N CYS A 31 10.99 -2.13 7.15
CA CYS A 31 11.43 -0.79 7.58
C CYS A 31 12.46 -0.87 8.73
N PRO A 32 13.43 0.06 8.80
CA PRO A 32 14.41 0.09 9.90
C PRO A 32 13.78 0.23 11.29
N ASP A 33 12.60 0.84 11.36
CA ASP A 33 11.85 1.11 12.59
C ASP A 33 10.61 0.22 12.76
N HIS A 34 10.46 -0.83 11.93
CA HIS A 34 9.29 -1.72 11.99
C HIS A 34 7.95 -1.01 11.77
N SER A 35 8.01 0.15 11.10
CA SER A 35 6.84 1.00 10.86
C SER A 35 5.86 0.41 9.83
N ASP A 36 6.27 -0.64 9.13
CA ASP A 36 5.55 -1.49 8.18
C ASP A 36 4.72 -2.60 8.87
N GLU A 37 5.10 -3.02 10.07
CA GLU A 37 4.48 -4.11 10.85
C GLU A 37 3.84 -3.59 12.15
N GLY A 38 3.28 -2.39 12.10
CA GLY A 38 2.64 -1.75 13.25
C GLY A 38 1.40 -2.48 13.78
N ARG A 39 0.94 -2.06 14.97
CA ARG A 39 -0.17 -2.69 15.72
C ARG A 39 -1.51 -2.81 14.96
N LEU A 40 -1.74 -1.98 13.94
CA LEU A 40 -2.96 -2.03 13.14
C LEU A 40 -2.98 -3.22 12.16
N CYS A 41 -1.85 -3.85 11.90
CA CYS A 41 -1.74 -5.06 11.06
C CYS A 41 -2.54 -6.25 11.63
N GLU A 42 -2.79 -6.28 12.94
CA GLU A 42 -3.63 -7.31 13.58
C GLU A 42 -5.12 -7.18 13.23
N TYR A 43 -5.55 -5.99 12.78
CA TYR A 43 -6.94 -5.76 12.39
C TYR A 43 -7.13 -6.05 10.91
N ASP A 44 -8.11 -6.90 10.61
CA ASP A 44 -8.48 -7.17 9.22
C ASP A 44 -9.35 -6.04 8.64
N MET A 45 -8.68 -4.96 8.26
CA MET A 45 -9.33 -3.79 7.65
C MET A 45 -9.74 -4.04 6.19
N CYS A 46 -9.28 -5.15 5.57
CA CYS A 46 -9.67 -5.52 4.21
C CYS A 46 -11.00 -6.31 4.15
N LEU A 47 -11.64 -6.62 5.29
CA LEU A 47 -12.95 -7.28 5.30
C LEU A 47 -14.10 -6.40 4.76
N ASN A 48 -13.98 -5.07 4.86
CA ASN A 48 -14.94 -4.09 4.31
C ASN A 48 -14.18 -2.89 3.73
N HIS A 49 -13.47 -3.09 2.62
CA HIS A 49 -12.70 -2.04 1.96
C HIS A 49 -13.42 -1.47 0.73
N ASP A 50 -13.06 -0.24 0.35
CA ASP A 50 -13.48 0.38 -0.91
C ASP A 50 -12.48 0.16 -2.07
N CYS A 51 -11.47 -0.69 -1.92
CA CYS A 51 -10.54 -0.99 -3.01
C CYS A 51 -11.28 -1.65 -4.17
N GLU A 52 -11.03 -1.17 -5.39
CA GLU A 52 -11.67 -1.70 -6.60
C GLU A 52 -11.15 -3.09 -6.98
N ASP A 53 -9.87 -3.36 -6.71
CA ASP A 53 -9.18 -4.58 -7.16
C ASP A 53 -8.53 -5.31 -5.96
N ILE A 54 -7.34 -4.89 -5.53
CA ILE A 54 -6.59 -5.57 -4.47
C ILE A 54 -6.52 -4.68 -3.24
N CYS A 55 -6.80 -5.23 -2.05
CA CYS A 55 -6.61 -4.57 -0.77
C CYS A 55 -5.42 -5.17 -0.01
N HIS A 56 -4.58 -4.30 0.53
CA HIS A 56 -3.47 -4.65 1.40
C HIS A 56 -3.66 -4.00 2.76
N LYS A 57 -3.37 -4.79 3.81
CA LYS A 57 -3.34 -4.29 5.17
C LYS A 57 -2.09 -3.44 5.34
N SER A 58 -2.22 -2.36 6.09
CA SER A 58 -1.09 -1.50 6.40
C SER A 58 -1.16 -1.04 7.85
N PRO A 59 -0.03 -0.69 8.45
CA PRO A 59 0.02 -0.24 9.84
C PRO A 59 -0.63 1.13 10.07
N LYS A 60 -1.03 1.83 9.00
CA LYS A 60 -1.77 3.10 9.05
C LYS A 60 -3.20 2.99 8.51
N GLY A 61 -3.67 1.80 8.14
CA GLY A 61 -4.98 1.61 7.52
C GLY A 61 -4.98 0.53 6.44
N ILE A 62 -5.64 0.80 5.31
CA ILE A 62 -5.59 -0.05 4.11
C ILE A 62 -4.92 0.69 2.97
N ILE A 63 -4.27 -0.06 2.10
CA ILE A 63 -3.73 0.44 0.84
C ILE A 63 -4.29 -0.42 -0.29
N CYS A 64 -4.88 0.23 -1.28
CA CYS A 64 -5.38 -0.47 -2.45
C CYS A 64 -4.29 -0.55 -3.51
N SER A 65 -4.18 -1.68 -4.22
CA SER A 65 -3.37 -1.81 -5.42
C SER A 65 -4.19 -2.35 -6.58
N CYS A 66 -3.66 -2.19 -7.79
CA CYS A 66 -4.30 -2.66 -9.01
C CYS A 66 -3.44 -3.75 -9.65
N GLY A 67 -4.08 -4.70 -10.32
CA GLY A 67 -3.38 -5.75 -11.07
C GLY A 67 -2.61 -5.23 -12.30
N GLU A 68 -2.05 -6.17 -13.07
CA GLU A 68 -1.29 -5.84 -14.28
C GLU A 68 -2.11 -5.01 -15.28
N ASN A 69 -1.42 -4.06 -15.94
CA ASN A 69 -2.00 -3.09 -16.88
C ASN A 69 -2.98 -2.08 -16.27
N LYS A 70 -3.01 -1.93 -14.95
CA LYS A 70 -3.80 -0.90 -14.25
C LYS A 70 -2.92 -0.06 -13.32
N ARG A 71 -3.32 1.19 -13.11
CA ARG A 71 -2.71 2.08 -12.12
C ARG A 71 -3.74 2.55 -11.11
N LEU A 72 -3.32 2.71 -9.87
CA LEU A 72 -4.17 3.28 -8.83
C LEU A 72 -4.45 4.75 -9.15
N LYS A 73 -5.72 5.13 -9.11
CA LYS A 73 -6.16 6.50 -9.32
C LYS A 73 -5.81 7.36 -8.10
N SER A 74 -5.84 8.68 -8.26
CA SER A 74 -5.54 9.64 -7.19
C SER A 74 -6.48 9.54 -5.98
N ASP A 75 -7.61 8.85 -6.10
CA ASP A 75 -8.52 8.53 -5.00
C ASP A 75 -8.06 7.35 -4.13
N LEU A 76 -6.91 6.74 -4.44
CA LEU A 76 -6.27 5.65 -3.69
C LEU A 76 -7.12 4.37 -3.56
N LYS A 77 -8.18 4.25 -4.36
CA LYS A 77 -9.17 3.17 -4.25
C LYS A 77 -9.51 2.55 -5.61
N SER A 78 -9.70 3.40 -6.61
CA SER A 78 -10.11 3.02 -7.96
C SER A 78 -8.90 2.71 -8.83
N CYS A 79 -9.07 1.78 -9.75
CA CYS A 79 -8.06 1.39 -10.72
C CYS A 79 -8.42 1.96 -12.08
N VAL A 80 -7.42 2.48 -12.80
CA VAL A 80 -7.61 2.89 -14.19
C VAL A 80 -6.67 2.10 -15.07
N ASP A 81 -7.18 1.59 -16.18
CA ASP A 81 -6.36 0.91 -17.17
C ASP A 81 -5.27 1.85 -17.67
N ILE A 82 -4.04 1.37 -17.61
CA ILE A 82 -2.91 1.99 -18.29
C ILE A 82 -3.24 1.79 -19.76
N ASN A 83 -3.54 2.88 -20.47
CA ASN A 83 -3.91 2.86 -21.88
C ASN A 83 -2.81 2.18 -22.72
N ILE A 84 -2.90 0.86 -22.83
CA ILE A 84 -2.22 0.02 -23.82
C ILE A 84 -3.05 0.10 -25.09
N CYS A 85 -2.89 1.22 -25.79
CA CYS A 85 -3.47 1.42 -27.11
C CYS A 85 -2.67 0.66 -28.16
#